data_AF-A0A7C1J6Z5-F1
#
_entry.id   AF-A0A7C1J6Z5-F1
#
_cell.length_a   1.000
_cell.length_b   1.000
_cell.length_c   1.000
_cell.angle_alpha   90.00
_cell.angle_beta   90.00
_cell.angle_gamma   90.00
#
_symmetry.space_group_name_H-M   'P 1'
#
loop_
_entity.id
_entity.type
_entity.pdbx_description
1 polymer ?
#
loop_
_entity_poly.entity_id
_entity_poly.type
_entity_poly.pdbx_seq_one_letter_code
_entity_poly.pdbx_strand_id
1 'polypeptide(L)'
;MLASFAELFGQFAILLLLIIVAMLSKRLGDATRAKPQYFAFYLAITLMTLSIALRILNTALEIVPINQIHESLLWVFIYNGLPAAAFTLGVVAAWHYWSWLLAESA
;
A
#
# COMPACT_ATOMS: atom_id res chain seq x y z
N MET A 1 -21.40 0.00 -10.83
CA MET A 1 -21.20 -1.29 -10.13
C MET A 1 -19.91 -1.99 -10.57
N LEU A 2 -19.74 -2.38 -11.84
CA LEU A 2 -18.52 -3.09 -12.30
C LEU A 2 -17.21 -2.31 -12.05
N ALA A 3 -17.20 -1.00 -12.27
CA ALA A 3 -16.03 -0.16 -12.03
C ALA A 3 -15.58 -0.16 -10.56
N SER A 4 -16.54 -0.14 -9.62
CA SER A 4 -16.30 -0.14 -8.18
C SER A 4 -15.64 -1.44 -7.71
N PHE A 5 -16.08 -2.58 -8.26
CA PHE A 5 -15.47 -3.88 -7.98
C PHE A 5 -14.06 -3.98 -8.58
N ALA A 6 -13.87 -3.56 -9.83
CA ALA A 6 -12.56 -3.58 -10.47
C ALA A 6 -11.52 -2.75 -9.71
N GLU A 7 -11.92 -1.59 -9.17
CA GLU A 7 -11.05 -0.74 -8.37
C GLU A 7 -10.65 -1.41 -7.05
N LEU A 8 -11.60 -2.03 -6.34
CA LEU A 8 -11.30 -2.80 -5.12
C LEU A 8 -10.35 -3.97 -5.42
N PHE A 9 -10.60 -4.74 -6.48
CA PHE A 9 -9.70 -5.83 -6.89
C PHE A 9 -8.30 -5.31 -7.21
N GLY A 10 -8.18 -4.19 -7.90
CA GLY A 10 -6.90 -3.54 -8.17
C GLY A 10 -6.15 -3.18 -6.88
N GLN A 11 -6.84 -2.59 -5.90
CA GLN A 11 -6.25 -2.23 -4.61
C GLN A 11 -5.83 -3.47 -3.80
N PHE A 12 -6.65 -4.53 -3.79
CA PHE A 12 -6.29 -5.79 -3.17
C PHE A 12 -5.08 -6.45 -3.84
N ALA A 13 -4.98 -6.40 -5.16
CA ALA A 13 -3.83 -6.90 -5.89
C ALA A 13 -2.54 -6.15 -5.50
N ILE A 14 -2.62 -4.81 -5.36
CA ILE A 14 -1.48 -4.00 -4.91
C ILE A 14 -1.14 -4.32 -3.44
N LEU A 15 -2.12 -4.50 -2.56
CA LEU A 15 -1.89 -4.90 -1.18
C LEU A 15 -1.14 -6.25 -1.11
N LEU A 16 -1.58 -7.24 -1.88
CA LEU A 16 -0.92 -8.54 -1.98
C LEU A 16 0.51 -8.40 -2.51
N LEU A 17 0.71 -7.58 -3.55
CA LEU A 17 2.04 -7.27 -4.07
C LEU A 17 2.95 -6.69 -2.97
N LEU A 18 2.49 -5.71 -2.20
CA LEU A 18 3.25 -5.11 -1.10
C LEU A 18 3.62 -6.14 -0.03
N ILE A 19 2.68 -7.04 0.33
CA ILE A 19 2.94 -8.13 1.28
C ILE A 19 4.00 -9.09 0.73
N ILE A 20 3.89 -9.51 -0.53
CA ILE A 20 4.85 -10.41 -1.17
C ILE A 20 6.24 -9.77 -1.18
N VAL A 21 6.35 -8.50 -1.60
CA VAL A 21 7.62 -7.78 -1.65
C VAL A 21 8.21 -7.60 -0.24
N ALA A 22 7.38 -7.33 0.77
CA ALA A 22 7.83 -7.27 2.17
C ALA A 22 8.39 -8.61 2.66
N MET A 23 7.70 -9.71 2.34
CA MET A 23 8.14 -11.06 2.71
C MET A 23 9.43 -11.47 2.00
N LEU A 24 9.55 -11.15 0.70
CA LEU A 24 10.77 -11.37 -0.07
C LEU A 24 11.93 -10.55 0.51
N SER A 25 11.70 -9.28 0.81
CA SER A 25 12.70 -8.39 1.41
C SER A 25 13.16 -8.89 2.77
N LYS A 26 12.23 -9.40 3.60
CA LYS A 26 12.57 -10.03 4.88
C LYS A 26 13.44 -11.27 4.69
N ARG A 27 13.03 -12.20 3.82
CA ARG A 27 13.80 -13.43 3.54
C ARG A 27 15.20 -13.14 3.01
N LEU A 28 15.32 -12.12 2.16
CA LEU A 28 16.59 -11.70 1.60
C LEU A 28 17.48 -11.08 2.67
N GLY A 29 16.92 -10.24 3.55
CA GLY A 29 17.64 -9.69 4.70
C GLY A 29 18.12 -10.75 5.69
N ASP A 30 17.30 -11.77 5.95
CA ASP A 30 17.68 -12.91 6.80
C ASP A 30 18.84 -13.69 6.17
N ALA A 31 18.85 -13.86 4.84
CA ALA A 31 19.92 -14.56 4.12
C ALA A 31 21.25 -13.78 4.10
N THR A 32 21.20 -12.45 3.99
CA THR A 32 22.40 -11.59 3.95
C THR A 32 22.82 -11.06 5.32
N ARG A 33 22.08 -11.37 6.39
CA ARG A 33 22.25 -10.79 7.75
C ARG A 33 22.21 -9.26 7.77
N ALA A 34 21.48 -8.67 6.82
CA ALA A 34 21.27 -7.24 6.70
C ALA A 34 20.41 -6.68 7.85
N LYS A 35 20.57 -5.39 8.17
CA LYS A 35 19.70 -4.71 9.14
C LYS A 35 18.24 -4.72 8.66
N PRO A 36 17.26 -4.92 9.55
CA PRO A 36 15.85 -5.06 9.18
C PRO A 36 15.24 -3.70 8.81
N GLN A 37 15.46 -3.24 7.57
CA GLN A 37 14.87 -2.01 7.04
C GLN A 37 13.49 -2.24 6.38
N TYR A 38 12.91 -3.43 6.49
CA TYR A 38 11.61 -3.77 5.92
C TYR A 38 10.40 -3.10 6.62
N PHE A 39 10.62 -2.30 7.68
CA PHE A 39 9.55 -1.58 8.40
C PHE A 39 8.75 -0.63 7.49
N ALA A 40 9.39 -0.01 6.50
CA ALA A 40 8.72 0.87 5.56
C ALA A 40 7.64 0.14 4.74
N PHE A 41 7.86 -1.14 4.41
CA PHE A 41 6.83 -1.94 3.75
C PHE A 41 5.63 -2.21 4.65
N TYR A 42 5.86 -2.49 5.94
CA TYR A 42 4.76 -2.66 6.87
C TYR A 42 3.92 -1.38 7.01
N LEU A 43 4.57 -0.21 6.99
CA LEU A 43 3.85 1.07 6.96
C LEU A 43 3.04 1.26 5.66
N ALA A 44 3.59 0.89 4.50
CA ALA A 44 2.84 0.91 3.25
C ALA A 44 1.63 -0.04 3.28
N ILE A 45 1.79 -1.25 3.83
CA ILE A 45 0.72 -2.24 3.97
C ILE A 45 -0.39 -1.72 4.88
N THR A 46 -0.05 -1.10 6.03
CA THR A 46 -1.07 -0.57 6.94
C THR A 46 -1.85 0.59 6.30
N LEU A 47 -1.17 1.50 5.59
CA LEU A 47 -1.83 2.59 4.86
C LEU A 47 -2.78 2.08 3.77
N MET A 48 -2.34 1.10 2.98
CA MET A 48 -3.18 0.50 1.93
C MET A 48 -4.37 -0.24 2.53
N THR A 49 -4.15 -1.03 3.60
CA THR A 49 -5.21 -1.75 4.30
C THR A 49 -6.24 -0.79 4.88
N LEU A 50 -5.79 0.32 5.48
CA LEU A 50 -6.66 1.36 6.03
C LEU A 50 -7.52 2.00 4.94
N SER A 51 -6.94 2.34 3.79
CA SER A 51 -7.69 2.85 2.64
C SER A 51 -8.80 1.89 2.20
N ILE A 52 -8.47 0.61 2.03
CA ILE A 52 -9.44 -0.42 1.62
C ILE A 52 -10.55 -0.57 2.67
N ALA A 53 -10.19 -0.64 3.95
CA ALA A 53 -11.15 -0.77 5.05
C ALA A 53 -12.13 0.41 5.09
N LEU A 54 -11.64 1.63 4.95
CA LEU A 54 -12.48 2.84 4.93
C LEU A 54 -13.41 2.89 3.71
N ARG A 55 -12.95 2.44 2.54
CA ARG A 55 -13.77 2.32 1.33
C ARG A 55 -14.88 1.28 1.48
N ILE A 56 -14.57 0.13 2.07
CA ILE A 56 -15.56 -0.92 2.37
C ILE A 56 -16.58 -0.39 3.37
N LEU A 57 -16.15 0.27 4.44
CA LEU A 57 -17.05 0.87 5.44
C LEU A 57 -17.95 1.95 4.84
N ASN A 58 -17.41 2.84 4.00
CA ASN A 58 -18.22 3.85 3.32
C ASN A 58 -19.27 3.21 2.40
N THR A 59 -18.91 2.11 1.71
CA THR A 59 -19.84 1.38 0.85
C THR A 59 -20.90 0.63 1.66
N ALA A 60 -20.56 0.09 2.83
CA ALA A 60 -21.47 -0.66 3.68
C ALA A 60 -22.45 0.22 4.48
N LEU A 61 -22.00 1.42 4.88
CA LEU A 61 -22.76 2.36 5.71
C LEU A 61 -23.36 3.54 4.91
N GLU A 62 -23.07 3.62 3.61
CA GLU A 62 -23.50 4.70 2.71
C GLU A 62 -23.24 6.11 3.29
N ILE A 63 -22.08 6.30 3.95
CA ILE A 63 -21.77 7.54 4.70
C ILE A 63 -21.72 8.74 3.75
N VAL A 64 -21.04 8.61 2.62
CA VAL A 64 -20.96 9.64 1.58
C VAL A 64 -21.20 9.02 0.20
N PRO A 65 -22.14 9.57 -0.59
CA PRO A 65 -22.40 9.07 -1.93
C PRO A 65 -21.22 9.38 -2.86
N ILE A 66 -20.92 8.47 -3.78
CA ILE A 66 -19.69 8.47 -4.60
C ILE A 66 -19.50 9.77 -5.39
N ASN A 67 -20.59 10.41 -5.80
CA ASN A 67 -20.59 11.69 -6.52
C ASN A 67 -20.12 12.88 -5.66
N GLN A 68 -20.26 12.82 -4.33
CA GLN A 68 -19.86 13.87 -3.40
C GLN A 68 -18.49 13.63 -2.74
N ILE A 69 -17.81 12.52 -3.04
CA ILE A 69 -16.48 12.20 -2.50
C ILE A 69 -15.48 13.35 -2.78
N HIS A 70 -15.61 14.02 -3.91
CA HIS A 70 -14.73 15.12 -4.33
C HIS A 70 -14.96 16.43 -3.57
N GLU A 71 -16.09 16.57 -2.88
CA GLU A 71 -16.44 17.78 -2.13
C GLU A 71 -15.75 17.84 -0.76
N SER A 72 -15.27 16.68 -0.28
CA SER A 72 -14.56 16.57 0.99
C SER A 72 -13.10 16.20 0.79
N LEU A 73 -12.21 17.10 1.18
CA LEU A 73 -10.76 16.89 1.12
C LEU A 73 -10.33 15.63 1.86
N LEU A 74 -11.01 15.29 2.96
CA LEU A 74 -10.75 14.08 3.74
C LEU A 74 -11.06 12.83 2.90
N TRP A 75 -12.20 12.78 2.23
CA TRP A 75 -12.57 11.63 1.40
C TRP A 75 -11.71 11.50 0.15
N VAL A 76 -11.30 12.62 -0.47
CA VAL A 76 -10.30 12.63 -1.54
C VAL A 76 -8.98 12.05 -1.05
N PHE A 77 -8.54 12.44 0.15
CA PHE A 77 -7.31 11.92 0.74
C PHE A 77 -7.41 10.43 1.04
N ILE A 78 -8.55 9.94 1.55
CA ILE A 78 -8.74 8.50 1.80
C ILE A 78 -8.77 7.72 0.48
N TYR A 79 -9.52 8.19 -0.52
CA TYR A 79 -9.73 7.46 -1.75
C TYR A 79 -8.51 7.51 -2.68
N ASN A 80 -7.79 8.63 -2.75
CA ASN A 80 -6.68 8.79 -3.69
C ASN A 80 -5.34 8.93 -2.97
N GLY A 81 -5.29 9.74 -1.91
CA GLY A 81 -4.07 10.06 -1.19
C GLY A 81 -3.43 8.87 -0.48
N LEU A 82 -4.20 8.15 0.37
CA LEU A 82 -3.72 6.98 1.11
C LEU A 82 -3.19 5.86 0.20
N PRO A 83 -3.93 5.37 -0.83
CA PRO A 83 -3.43 4.30 -1.68
C PRO A 83 -2.24 4.76 -2.53
N ALA A 84 -2.23 6.01 -3.01
CA ALA A 84 -1.07 6.56 -3.71
C ALA A 84 0.16 6.62 -2.79
N ALA A 85 0.02 7.16 -1.58
CA ALA A 85 1.09 7.24 -0.59
C ALA A 85 1.60 5.85 -0.19
N ALA A 86 0.70 4.90 0.05
CA ALA A 86 1.07 3.51 0.35
C ALA A 86 1.90 2.89 -0.78
N PHE A 87 1.46 3.05 -2.03
CA PHE A 87 2.19 2.52 -3.17
C PHE A 87 3.55 3.21 -3.36
N THR A 88 3.60 4.54 -3.29
CA THR A 88 4.85 5.31 -3.40
C THR A 88 5.83 4.92 -2.30
N LEU A 89 5.38 4.81 -1.05
CA LEU A 89 6.23 4.36 0.06
C LEU A 89 6.76 2.94 -0.18
N GLY A 90 5.92 2.03 -0.68
CA GLY A 90 6.34 0.68 -1.04
C GLY A 90 7.42 0.66 -2.12
N VAL A 91 7.29 1.48 -3.16
CA VAL A 91 8.28 1.59 -4.24
C VAL A 91 9.59 2.21 -3.75
N VAL A 92 9.52 3.30 -2.98
CA VAL A 92 10.71 3.96 -2.42
C VAL A 92 11.43 3.03 -1.44
N ALA A 93 10.68 2.31 -0.60
CA ALA A 93 11.24 1.31 0.32
C ALA A 93 11.94 0.18 -0.44
N ALA A 94 11.31 -0.36 -1.49
CA ALA A 94 11.90 -1.39 -2.33
C ALA A 94 13.18 -0.90 -3.00
N TRP A 95 13.13 0.29 -3.59
CA TRP A 95 14.28 0.90 -4.25
C TRP A 95 15.45 1.10 -3.29
N HIS A 96 15.21 1.75 -2.16
CA HIS A 96 16.26 2.04 -1.19
C HIS A 96 16.87 0.75 -0.62
N TYR A 97 16.02 -0.20 -0.23
CA TYR A 97 16.45 -1.45 0.38
C TYR A 97 17.25 -2.32 -0.59
N TRP A 98 16.77 -2.50 -1.82
CA TRP A 98 17.47 -3.32 -2.81
C TRP A 98 18.74 -2.66 -3.33
N SER A 99 18.74 -1.33 -3.47
CA SER A 99 19.96 -0.60 -3.88
C SER A 99 21.07 -0.78 -2.85
N TRP A 100 20.75 -0.67 -1.56
CA TRP A 100 21.72 -0.89 -0.49
C TRP A 100 22.19 -2.35 -0.43
N LEU A 101 21.26 -3.30 -0.53
CA LEU A 101 21.59 -4.72 -0.45
C LEU A 101 22.46 -5.20 -1.63
N LEU A 102 22.20 -4.72 -2.84
CA LEU A 102 23.00 -5.04 -4.02
C LEU A 102 24.38 -4.40 -3.98
N ALA A 103 24.49 -3.18 -3.43
CA ALA A 103 25.77 -2.48 -3.31
C ALA A 103 26.73 -3.13 -2.29
N GLU A 104 26.23 -3.72 -1.21
CA GLU A 104 27.06 -4.42 -0.22
C GLU A 104 27.49 -5.82 -0.69
N SER A 105 26.76 -6.39 -1.66
CA SER A 105 27.03 -7.73 -2.22
C SER A 105 27.94 -7.75 -3.45
N ALA A 106 28.29 -6.58 -4.01
CA ALA A 106 29.15 -6.43 -5.19
C ALA A 106 30.60 -6.11 -4.80
#